data_AF-A0A5M3XC32-F1
#
_entry.id   AF-A0A5M3XC32-F1
#
_cell.length_a   1.000
_cell.length_b   1.000
_cell.length_c   1.000
_cell.angle_alpha   90.00
_cell.angle_beta   90.00
_cell.angle_gamma   90.00
#
_symmetry.space_group_name_H-M   'P 1'
#
loop_
_entity.id
_entity.type
_entity.pdbx_description
1 polymer ?
#
loop_
_entity_poly.entity_id
_entity_poly.type
_entity_poly.pdbx_seq_one_letter_code
_entity_poly.pdbx_strand_id
1 'polypeptide(L)'
;MIIAAAAMAPVLALTGTALADPVAPYAQAVVRVTKTGAVVSSKGVIKVTRVNVGKYCIYLDRRISAARSVPIATLQAGADRGSEIYASTDSIYCGAGSNTVLVYTGTNGQAANQPFFVQVP
;
A
#
# COMPACT_ATOMS: atom_id res chain seq x y z
N MET A 1 18.33 -26.56 -47.04
CA MET A 1 17.75 -26.96 -45.74
C MET A 1 18.46 -26.15 -44.67
N ILE A 2 17.75 -25.22 -44.02
CA ILE A 2 18.28 -24.40 -42.92
C ILE A 2 17.56 -24.88 -41.66
N ILE A 3 18.31 -25.39 -40.68
CA ILE A 3 17.78 -25.82 -39.39
C ILE A 3 17.91 -24.61 -38.44
N ALA A 4 16.79 -24.07 -38.00
CA ALA A 4 16.74 -23.00 -36.99
C ALA A 4 16.87 -23.61 -35.59
N ALA A 5 17.88 -23.17 -34.83
CA ALA A 5 18.08 -23.54 -33.43
C ALA A 5 17.16 -22.69 -32.54
N ALA A 6 16.22 -23.33 -31.85
CA ALA A 6 15.37 -22.67 -30.86
C ALA A 6 16.13 -22.50 -29.53
N ALA A 7 16.43 -21.26 -29.16
CA ALA A 7 17.00 -20.92 -27.86
C ALA A 7 15.91 -20.99 -26.78
N MET A 8 16.02 -21.95 -25.86
CA MET A 8 15.20 -22.03 -24.65
C MET A 8 15.67 -20.96 -23.65
N ALA A 9 14.87 -19.92 -23.42
CA ALA A 9 15.11 -18.96 -22.35
C ALA A 9 14.72 -19.55 -20.99
N PRO A 10 15.51 -19.36 -19.92
CA PRO A 10 15.16 -19.82 -18.59
C PRO A 10 14.05 -18.94 -17.99
N VAL A 11 12.94 -19.56 -17.60
CA VAL A 11 11.87 -18.90 -16.85
C VAL A 11 12.34 -18.73 -15.40
N LEU A 12 12.60 -17.49 -14.98
CA LEU A 12 12.78 -17.18 -13.56
C LEU A 12 11.44 -17.33 -12.84
N ALA A 13 11.32 -18.35 -12.00
CA ALA A 13 10.21 -18.46 -11.06
C ALA A 13 10.42 -17.43 -9.93
N LEU A 14 9.63 -16.36 -9.93
CA LEU A 14 9.57 -15.39 -8.83
C LEU A 14 8.79 -16.03 -7.67
N THR A 15 9.48 -16.62 -6.70
CA THR A 15 8.84 -17.06 -5.46
C THR A 15 8.46 -15.83 -4.64
N GLY A 16 7.19 -15.43 -4.68
CA GLY A 16 6.66 -14.38 -3.83
C GLY A 16 6.69 -14.83 -2.37
N THR A 17 7.39 -14.10 -1.50
CA THR A 17 7.32 -14.29 -0.06
C THR A 17 5.95 -13.82 0.44
N ALA A 18 5.23 -14.68 1.17
CA ALA A 18 4.00 -14.28 1.84
C ALA A 18 4.31 -13.18 2.86
N LEU A 19 3.50 -12.12 2.87
CA LEU A 19 3.62 -11.04 3.85
C LEU A 19 3.20 -11.54 5.23
N ALA A 20 3.82 -11.01 6.29
CA ALA A 20 3.41 -11.33 7.64
C ALA A 20 1.97 -10.87 7.90
N ASP A 21 1.17 -11.69 8.58
CA ASP A 21 -0.20 -11.36 9.00
C ASP A 21 -0.16 -10.61 10.35
N PRO A 22 -0.48 -9.31 10.38
CA PRO A 22 -0.49 -8.53 11.60
C PRO A 22 -1.65 -8.91 12.53
N VAL A 23 -1.35 -9.09 13.82
CA VAL A 23 -2.38 -9.37 14.85
C VAL A 23 -3.17 -8.09 15.15
N ALA A 24 -4.33 -7.96 14.51
CA ALA A 24 -5.29 -6.88 14.73
C ALA A 24 -6.73 -7.44 14.73
N PRO A 25 -7.22 -7.99 15.86
CA PRO A 25 -8.47 -8.76 15.89
C PRO A 25 -9.70 -7.95 15.52
N TYR A 26 -9.71 -6.66 15.87
CA TYR A 26 -10.83 -5.75 15.62
C TYR A 26 -10.66 -4.85 14.39
N ALA A 27 -9.62 -5.07 13.59
CA ALA A 27 -9.44 -4.35 12.34
C ALA A 27 -9.83 -5.24 11.16
N GLN A 28 -10.71 -4.73 10.31
CA GLN A 28 -11.00 -5.31 9.00
C GLN A 28 -9.77 -5.30 8.10
N ALA A 29 -9.03 -4.19 8.08
CA ALA A 29 -7.78 -4.11 7.35
C ALA A 29 -6.70 -3.36 8.14
N VAL A 30 -5.46 -3.80 7.98
CA VAL A 30 -4.30 -3.06 8.45
C VAL A 30 -3.14 -3.30 7.50
N VAL A 31 -2.30 -2.29 7.30
CA VAL A 31 -1.09 -2.41 6.50
C VAL A 31 0.05 -1.59 7.08
N ARG A 32 1.25 -2.17 7.02
CA ARG A 32 2.50 -1.50 7.34
C ARG A 32 3.29 -1.26 6.06
N VAL A 33 3.58 0.00 5.76
CA VAL A 33 4.27 0.42 4.53
C VAL A 33 5.60 1.09 4.88
N THR A 34 6.68 0.67 4.23
CA THR A 34 8.01 1.27 4.40
C THR A 34 8.10 2.62 3.71
N LYS A 35 9.18 3.37 3.99
CA LYS A 35 9.48 4.64 3.31
C LYS A 35 9.62 4.50 1.78
N THR A 36 10.03 3.32 1.29
CA THR A 36 10.13 3.05 -0.14
C THR A 36 8.79 2.67 -0.79
N GLY A 37 7.74 2.50 0.02
CA GLY A 37 6.41 2.06 -0.43
C GLY A 37 6.21 0.55 -0.43
N ALA A 38 7.15 -0.23 0.11
CA ALA A 38 7.02 -1.68 0.22
C ALA A 38 6.09 -2.05 1.37
N VAL A 39 5.27 -3.08 1.18
CA VAL A 39 4.43 -3.63 2.24
C VAL A 39 5.24 -4.61 3.07
N VAL A 40 5.25 -4.44 4.39
CA VAL A 40 5.96 -5.33 5.33
C VAL A 40 5.02 -6.40 5.89
N SER A 41 3.79 -5.99 6.21
CA SER A 41 2.75 -6.84 6.79
C SER A 41 1.40 -6.26 6.44
N SER A 42 0.41 -7.12 6.20
CA SER A 42 -0.93 -6.68 5.85
C SER A 42 -2.01 -7.72 6.17
N LYS A 43 -3.18 -7.23 6.58
CA LYS A 43 -4.44 -7.99 6.69
C LYS A 43 -5.52 -7.20 5.97
N GLY A 44 -6.40 -7.87 5.23
CA GLY A 44 -7.54 -7.22 4.54
C GLY A 44 -7.15 -6.20 3.45
N VAL A 45 -5.87 -6.14 3.06
CA VAL A 45 -5.35 -5.30 1.98
C VAL A 45 -4.90 -6.19 0.83
N ILE A 46 -5.40 -5.93 -0.37
CA ILE A 46 -5.04 -6.67 -1.60
C ILE A 46 -3.77 -6.08 -2.22
N LYS A 47 -3.65 -4.75 -2.24
CA LYS A 47 -2.55 -4.08 -2.94
C LYS A 47 -2.28 -2.71 -2.31
N VAL A 48 -1.01 -2.33 -2.31
CA VAL A 48 -0.58 -0.94 -2.10
C VAL A 48 0.11 -0.46 -3.36
N THR A 49 -0.24 0.72 -3.85
CA THR A 49 0.40 1.32 -5.03
C THR A 49 0.77 2.75 -4.72
N ARG A 50 2.05 3.07 -4.89
CA ARG A 50 2.51 4.46 -4.88
C ARG A 50 2.19 5.09 -6.24
N VAL A 51 1.28 6.06 -6.26
CA VAL A 51 0.85 6.74 -7.49
C VAL A 51 1.64 8.02 -7.75
N ASN A 52 2.22 8.61 -6.71
CA ASN A 52 3.15 9.74 -6.82
C ASN A 52 4.06 9.79 -5.57
N VAL A 53 5.03 10.69 -5.53
CA VAL A 53 5.76 11.03 -4.30
C VAL A 53 4.76 11.41 -3.21
N GLY A 54 4.85 10.73 -2.07
CA GLY A 54 3.96 10.98 -0.93
C GLY A 54 2.48 10.66 -1.18
N LYS A 55 2.13 9.87 -2.20
CA LYS A 55 0.73 9.48 -2.48
C LYS A 55 0.61 7.98 -2.69
N TYR A 56 -0.19 7.33 -1.86
CA TYR A 56 -0.33 5.87 -1.83
C TYR A 56 -1.79 5.44 -1.85
N CYS A 57 -2.14 4.59 -2.80
CA CYS A 57 -3.43 3.94 -2.86
C CYS A 57 -3.38 2.59 -2.16
N ILE A 58 -4.20 2.43 -1.14
CA ILE A 58 -4.39 1.18 -0.40
C ILE A 58 -5.69 0.55 -0.90
N TYR A 59 -5.58 -0.58 -1.57
CA TYR A 59 -6.71 -1.35 -2.08
C TYR A 59 -7.09 -2.42 -1.06
N LEU A 60 -8.29 -2.32 -0.51
CA LEU A 60 -8.81 -3.23 0.49
C LEU A 60 -9.46 -4.46 -0.16
N ASP A 61 -9.67 -5.51 0.63
CA ASP A 61 -10.55 -6.62 0.22
C ASP A 61 -11.91 -6.06 -0.21
N ARG A 62 -12.50 -6.60 -1.28
CA ARG A 62 -13.80 -6.16 -1.82
C ARG A 62 -14.94 -6.17 -0.80
N ARG A 63 -14.81 -6.94 0.28
CA ARG A 63 -15.77 -7.01 1.40
C ARG A 63 -15.66 -5.83 2.37
N ILE A 64 -14.56 -5.08 2.32
CA ILE A 64 -14.24 -3.99 3.24
C ILE A 64 -14.46 -2.65 2.54
N SER A 65 -15.44 -1.87 3.00
CA SER A 65 -15.75 -0.56 2.43
C SER A 65 -15.07 0.55 3.25
N ALA A 66 -14.07 1.19 2.65
CA ALA A 66 -13.43 2.39 3.18
C ALA A 66 -14.43 3.54 3.36
N ALA A 67 -15.39 3.68 2.42
CA ALA A 67 -16.41 4.73 2.47
C ALA A 67 -17.41 4.59 3.64
N ARG A 68 -17.52 3.38 4.22
CA ARG A 68 -18.37 3.11 5.40
C ARG A 68 -17.57 3.02 6.70
N SER A 69 -16.28 3.33 6.64
CA SER A 69 -15.34 3.21 7.74
C SER A 69 -14.65 4.55 7.97
N VAL A 70 -13.91 4.67 9.07
CA VAL A 70 -13.03 5.82 9.31
C VAL A 70 -11.60 5.30 9.33
N PRO A 71 -10.89 5.31 8.18
CA PRO A 71 -9.50 4.88 8.14
C PRO A 71 -8.61 5.80 8.97
N ILE A 72 -7.68 5.19 9.69
CA ILE A 72 -6.67 5.91 10.47
C ILE A 72 -5.32 5.62 9.85
N ALA A 73 -4.56 6.67 9.54
CA ALA A 73 -3.18 6.56 9.10
C ALA A 73 -2.25 7.24 10.10
N THR A 74 -1.14 6.58 10.42
CA THR A 74 -0.15 7.09 11.37
C THR A 74 1.25 6.87 10.85
N LEU A 75 2.14 7.84 11.06
CA LEU A 75 3.56 7.70 10.71
C LEU A 75 4.24 6.64 11.60
N GLN A 76 5.21 5.92 11.04
CA GLN A 76 6.10 5.07 11.83
C GLN A 76 7.21 5.89 12.45
N ALA A 77 7.83 5.38 13.52
CA ALA A 77 8.95 6.04 14.19
C ALA A 77 10.16 6.34 13.29
N GLY A 78 10.31 5.62 12.17
CA GLY A 78 11.35 5.86 11.16
C GLY A 78 11.03 6.98 10.15
N ALA A 79 9.94 7.74 10.36
CA ALA A 79 9.62 8.89 9.53
C ALA A 79 10.53 10.09 9.87
N ASP A 80 10.75 10.95 8.89
CA ASP A 80 11.57 12.15 9.10
C ASP A 80 10.88 13.13 10.07
N ARG A 81 11.65 13.97 10.77
CA ARG A 81 11.09 15.05 11.58
C ARG A 81 10.35 16.06 10.69
N GLY A 82 9.24 16.60 11.21
CA GLY A 82 8.37 17.49 10.45
C GLY A 82 7.51 16.76 9.41
N SER A 83 7.38 15.43 9.52
CA SER A 83 6.52 14.67 8.61
C SER A 83 5.04 14.89 8.88
N GLU A 84 4.26 14.89 7.81
CA GLU A 84 2.80 14.94 7.85
C GLU A 84 2.19 13.68 7.22
N ILE A 85 0.97 13.33 7.64
CA ILE A 85 0.20 12.24 7.05
C ILE A 85 -1.29 12.58 7.02
N TYR A 86 -1.96 12.22 5.93
CA TYR A 86 -3.40 12.40 5.76
C TYR A 86 -3.99 11.17 5.10
N ALA A 87 -5.21 10.77 5.52
CA ALA A 87 -5.97 9.71 4.90
C ALA A 87 -7.23 10.29 4.24
N SER A 88 -7.57 9.80 3.05
CA SER A 88 -8.81 10.11 2.35
C SER A 88 -9.45 8.83 1.83
N THR A 89 -10.77 8.73 1.94
CA THR A 89 -11.58 7.67 1.31
C THR A 89 -12.12 8.08 -0.06
N ASP A 90 -11.96 9.35 -0.42
CA ASP A 90 -12.34 9.89 -1.70
C ASP A 90 -11.09 10.30 -2.48
N SER A 91 -10.83 9.61 -3.59
CA SER A 91 -9.78 10.04 -4.49
C SER A 91 -9.88 9.44 -5.89
N ILE A 92 -9.86 10.34 -6.88
CA ILE A 92 -9.66 9.99 -8.28
C ILE A 92 -8.33 9.27 -8.54
N TYR A 93 -7.31 9.43 -7.70
CA TYR A 93 -5.99 8.81 -7.91
C TYR A 93 -6.00 7.29 -7.71
N CYS A 94 -6.93 6.76 -6.90
CA CYS A 94 -6.99 5.33 -6.60
C CYS A 94 -7.99 4.57 -7.46
N GLY A 95 -8.65 5.28 -8.39
CA GLY A 95 -9.80 4.79 -9.15
C GLY A 95 -11.12 4.99 -8.42
N ALA A 96 -12.23 4.87 -9.14
CA ALA A 96 -13.56 4.94 -8.55
C ALA A 96 -13.85 3.63 -7.79
N GLY A 97 -14.09 3.70 -6.48
CA GLY A 97 -14.47 2.53 -5.69
C GLY A 97 -14.53 2.80 -4.20
N SER A 98 -15.41 2.08 -3.50
CA SER A 98 -15.58 2.25 -2.05
C SER A 98 -14.51 1.54 -1.21
N ASN A 99 -13.58 0.81 -1.84
CA ASN A 99 -12.65 -0.11 -1.20
C ASN A 99 -11.20 0.41 -1.26
N THR A 100 -11.03 1.72 -1.38
CA THR A 100 -9.71 2.36 -1.47
C THR A 100 -9.52 3.43 -0.41
N VAL A 101 -8.32 3.48 0.13
CA VAL A 101 -7.85 4.59 0.98
C VAL A 101 -6.66 5.23 0.28
N LEU A 102 -6.72 6.54 0.06
CA LEU A 102 -5.56 7.33 -0.32
C LEU A 102 -4.85 7.81 0.93
N VAL A 103 -3.55 7.58 1.00
CA VAL A 103 -2.67 8.15 2.01
C VAL A 103 -1.76 9.18 1.36
N TYR A 104 -1.74 10.37 1.93
CA TYR A 104 -0.74 11.39 1.65
C TYR A 104 0.33 11.35 2.74
N THR A 105 1.59 11.45 2.35
CA THR A 105 2.70 11.70 3.27
C THR A 105 3.50 12.90 2.79
N GLY A 106 4.06 13.65 3.74
CA GLY A 106 4.82 14.85 3.48
C GLY A 106 5.93 15.07 4.48
N THR A 107 6.75 16.09 4.22
CA THR A 107 7.69 16.65 5.18
C THR A 107 7.81 18.15 4.95
N ASN A 108 7.60 18.93 6.01
CA ASN A 108 7.65 20.40 5.98
C ASN A 108 6.76 20.99 4.87
N GLY A 109 5.53 20.48 4.76
CA GLY A 109 4.53 20.93 3.79
C GLY A 109 4.78 20.48 2.34
N GLN A 110 5.83 19.69 2.07
CA GLN A 110 6.13 19.16 0.74
C GLN A 110 5.83 17.67 0.66
N ALA A 111 5.37 17.20 -0.50
CA ALA A 111 5.12 15.78 -0.71
C ALA A 111 6.42 14.98 -0.60
N ALA A 112 6.45 14.01 0.30
CA ALA A 112 7.62 13.19 0.59
C ALA A 112 7.18 11.79 1.00
N ASN A 113 7.95 10.78 0.63
CA ASN A 113 7.64 9.41 1.04
C ASN A 113 8.03 9.22 2.51
N GLN A 114 7.09 8.78 3.33
CA GLN A 114 7.34 8.45 4.73
C GLN A 114 6.81 7.05 5.05
N PRO A 115 7.40 6.33 6.01
CA PRO A 115 6.86 5.05 6.47
C PRO A 115 5.59 5.27 7.30
N PHE A 116 4.55 4.46 7.10
CA PHE A 116 3.28 4.62 7.80
C PHE A 116 2.56 3.29 8.08
N PHE A 117 1.58 3.36 8.97
CA PHE A 117 0.55 2.35 9.17
C PHE A 117 -0.80 2.89 8.68
N VAL A 118 -1.65 2.01 8.19
CA VAL A 118 -3.08 2.29 8.02
C VAL A 118 -3.87 1.21 8.72
N GLN A 119 -4.92 1.61 9.42
CA GLN A 119 -5.93 0.73 9.99
C GLN A 119 -7.32 1.14 9.51
N VAL A 120 -8.11 0.15 9.10
CA VAL A 120 -9.55 0.29 8.84
C VAL A 120 -10.26 -0.63 9.83
N PRO A 121 -11.12 -0.08 10.71
CA PRO A 121 -11.87 -0.87 11.69
C PRO A 121 -12.82 -1.86 11.01
#